data_AF-A0A357FPW3-F1
#
_entry.id   AF-A0A357FPW3-F1
#
_cell.length_a   1.000
_cell.length_b   1.000
_cell.length_c   1.000
_cell.angle_alpha   90.00
_cell.angle_beta   90.00
_cell.angle_gamma   90.00
#
_symmetry.space_group_name_H-M   'P 1'
#
loop_
_entity.id
_entity.type
_entity.pdbx_description
1 polymer ?
#
loop_
_entity_poly.entity_id
_entity_poly.type
_entity_poly.pdbx_seq_one_letter_code
_entity_poly.pdbx_strand_id
1 'polypeptide(L)'
;MGAFGTLTNMIVQDYFGLKSFASIMGVAGYGTAISFAIGPLLAGLSYDNLDSYRPIFYGTVIVMIIGIFALKAMGSPRGNVMCQRQGLDTKW
;
A
#
# COMPACT_ATOMS: atom_id res chain seq x y z
N MET A 1 5.89 9.25 -8.05
CA MET A 1 6.55 8.11 -7.37
C MET A 1 6.85 8.37 -5.89
N GLY A 2 7.08 9.61 -5.44
CA GLY A 2 7.42 9.89 -4.03
C GLY A 2 6.37 9.48 -2.99
N ALA A 3 5.07 9.65 -3.28
CA ALA A 3 4.02 9.23 -2.35
C ALA A 3 3.94 7.70 -2.20
N PHE A 4 3.95 6.94 -3.30
CA PHE A 4 3.73 5.48 -3.24
C PHE A 4 4.83 4.74 -2.45
N GLY A 5 6.10 5.01 -2.74
CA GLY A 5 7.22 4.35 -2.05
C GLY A 5 7.41 4.84 -0.62
N THR A 6 7.35 6.17 -0.41
CA THR A 6 7.63 6.75 0.91
C THR A 6 6.48 6.55 1.89
N LEU A 7 5.22 6.70 1.44
CA LEU A 7 4.04 6.54 2.31
C LEU A 7 3.87 5.08 2.73
N THR A 8 4.09 4.13 1.83
CA THR A 8 4.04 2.69 2.16
C THR A 8 5.09 2.34 3.22
N ASN A 9 6.32 2.85 3.06
CA ASN A 9 7.38 2.63 4.03
C ASN A 9 7.01 3.22 5.41
N MET A 10 6.49 4.45 5.46
CA MET A 10 6.05 5.07 6.72
C MET A 10 4.93 4.26 7.40
N ILE A 11 3.88 3.91 6.67
CA ILE A 11 2.74 3.16 7.23
C ILE A 11 3.20 1.81 7.79
N VAL A 12 4.04 1.07 7.07
CA VAL A 12 4.52 -0.23 7.56
C VAL A 12 5.38 -0.07 8.82
N GLN A 13 6.23 0.97 8.88
CA GLN A 13 7.05 1.26 10.05
C GLN A 13 6.21 1.65 11.27
N ASP A 14 5.19 2.48 11.09
CA ASP A 14 4.33 2.96 12.19
C ASP A 14 3.43 1.86 12.77
N TYR A 15 3.01 0.89 11.95
CA TYR A 15 2.13 -0.20 12.38
C TYR A 15 2.87 -1.43 12.91
N PHE A 16 3.97 -1.83 12.26
CA PHE A 16 4.64 -3.10 12.54
C PHE A 16 6.06 -2.94 13.11
N GLY A 17 6.60 -1.72 13.10
CA GLY A 17 7.97 -1.44 13.51
C GLY A 17 9.02 -2.00 12.53
N LEU A 18 10.30 -1.88 12.92
CA LEU A 18 11.43 -2.17 12.03
C LEU A 18 11.88 -3.64 12.04
N LYS A 19 11.51 -4.43 13.05
CA LYS A 19 12.03 -5.81 13.25
C LYS A 19 11.68 -6.75 12.09
N SER A 20 10.49 -6.62 11.53
CA SER A 20 10.00 -7.45 10.42
C SER A 20 9.78 -6.65 9.14
N PHE A 21 10.29 -5.42 9.07
CA PHE A 21 10.03 -4.48 7.98
C PHE A 21 10.45 -5.04 6.62
N ALA A 22 11.66 -5.57 6.49
CA ALA A 22 12.15 -6.11 5.21
C ALA A 22 11.34 -7.31 4.71
N SER A 23 10.85 -8.15 5.62
CA SER A 23 10.00 -9.29 5.26
C SER A 23 8.62 -8.83 4.77
N ILE A 24 7.99 -7.88 5.49
CA ILE A 24 6.70 -7.30 5.08
C ILE A 24 6.82 -6.57 3.74
N MET A 25 7.85 -5.73 3.59
CA MET A 25 8.10 -5.02 2.33
C MET A 25 8.43 -5.98 1.18
N GLY A 26 9.14 -7.07 1.44
CA GLY A 26 9.40 -8.12 0.45
C GLY A 26 8.11 -8.77 -0.05
N VAL A 27 7.20 -9.12 0.87
CA VAL A 27 5.89 -9.68 0.53
C VAL A 27 5.02 -8.66 -0.22
N ALA A 28 4.99 -7.40 0.25
CA ALA A 28 4.28 -6.32 -0.43
C ALA A 28 4.82 -6.07 -1.86
N GLY A 29 6.11 -6.28 -2.07
CA GLY A 29 6.76 -6.21 -3.39
C GLY A 29 6.16 -7.16 -4.42
N TYR A 30 5.75 -8.38 -4.03
CA TYR A 30 5.09 -9.31 -4.95
C TYR A 30 3.76 -8.77 -5.48
N GLY A 31 2.98 -8.08 -4.64
CA GLY A 31 1.74 -7.44 -5.08
C GLY A 31 1.99 -6.44 -6.21
N THR A 32 3.11 -5.71 -6.14
CA THR A 32 3.52 -4.79 -7.21
C THR A 32 3.95 -5.58 -8.45
N ALA A 33 4.86 -6.54 -8.32
CA ALA A 33 5.37 -7.31 -9.45
C ALA A 33 4.26 -8.04 -10.23
N ILE A 34 3.33 -8.68 -9.51
CA ILE A 34 2.17 -9.36 -10.10
C ILE A 34 1.27 -8.36 -10.84
N SER A 35 1.04 -7.18 -10.27
CA SER A 35 0.22 -6.14 -10.91
C SER A 35 0.85 -5.64 -12.21
N PHE A 36 2.18 -5.49 -12.27
CA PHE A 36 2.88 -5.10 -13.48
C PHE A 36 2.85 -6.19 -14.57
N ALA A 37 2.80 -7.46 -14.18
CA ALA A 37 2.66 -8.57 -15.13
C ALA A 37 1.22 -8.68 -15.67
N ILE A 38 0.22 -8.59 -14.79
CA ILE A 38 -1.19 -8.83 -15.14
C ILE A 38 -1.84 -7.60 -15.78
N GLY A 39 -1.49 -6.39 -15.35
CA GLY A 39 -2.11 -5.14 -15.79
C GLY A 39 -2.13 -4.96 -17.33
N PRO A 40 -0.99 -5.07 -18.02
CA PRO A 40 -0.94 -4.97 -19.48
C PRO A 40 -1.73 -6.09 -20.19
N LEU A 41 -1.73 -7.30 -19.65
CA LEU A 41 -2.48 -8.43 -20.21
C LEU A 41 -3.99 -8.18 -20.15
N LEU A 42 -4.51 -7.72 -19.00
CA LEU A 42 -5.92 -7.37 -18.86
C LEU A 42 -6.30 -6.16 -19.72
N ALA A 43 -5.40 -5.18 -19.86
CA ALA A 43 -5.62 -4.03 -20.73
C ALA A 43 -5.68 -4.43 -22.22
N GLY A 44 -4.80 -5.33 -22.66
CA GLY A 44 -4.82 -5.89 -24.02
C GLY A 44 -6.11 -6.67 -24.27
N LEU A 45 -6.43 -7.63 -23.39
CA LEU A 45 -7.66 -8.42 -23.50
C LEU A 45 -8.94 -7.57 -23.49
N SER A 46 -8.94 -6.46 -22.75
CA SER A 46 -10.10 -5.55 -22.72
C SER A 46 -10.33 -4.88 -24.08
N TYR A 47 -9.26 -4.49 -24.77
CA TYR A 47 -9.35 -3.92 -26.10
C TYR A 47 -9.71 -5.00 -27.13
N ASP A 48 -9.08 -6.18 -27.05
CA ASP A 48 -9.28 -7.27 -28.00
C ASP A 48 -10.72 -7.82 -28.01
N ASN A 49 -11.43 -7.77 -26.88
CA ASN A 49 -12.79 -8.33 -26.76
C ASN A 49 -13.91 -7.29 -26.89
N LEU A 50 -13.67 -6.02 -26.56
CA LEU A 50 -14.70 -4.98 -26.51
C LEU A 50 -14.40 -3.77 -27.41
N ASP A 51 -13.32 -3.83 -28.21
CA ASP A 51 -12.79 -2.73 -29.03
C ASP A 51 -12.65 -1.41 -28.25
N SER A 52 -12.47 -1.51 -26.92
CA SER A 52 -12.52 -0.36 -26.03
C SER A 52 -11.77 -0.58 -24.72
N TYR A 53 -11.08 0.47 -24.26
CA TYR A 53 -10.42 0.49 -22.94
C TYR A 53 -11.34 0.92 -21.79
N ARG A 54 -12.58 1.35 -22.08
CA ARG A 54 -13.51 1.80 -21.03
C ARG A 54 -13.72 0.76 -19.91
N PRO A 55 -13.85 -0.55 -20.18
CA PRO A 55 -14.04 -1.57 -19.15
C PRO A 55 -12.89 -1.65 -18.15
N ILE A 56 -11.63 -1.59 -18.60
CA ILE A 56 -10.46 -1.71 -17.72
C ILE A 56 -10.32 -0.47 -16.82
N PHE A 57 -10.71 0.71 -17.30
CA PHE A 57 -10.74 1.92 -16.48
C PHE A 57 -11.82 1.85 -15.39
N TYR A 58 -13.02 1.36 -15.71
CA TYR A 58 -14.05 1.13 -14.68
C TYR A 58 -13.61 0.08 -13.66
N GLY A 59 -12.95 -0.99 -14.09
CA GLY A 59 -12.34 -1.97 -13.19
C GLY A 59 -11.31 -1.34 -12.26
N THR A 60 -10.46 -0.45 -12.78
CA THR A 60 -9.46 0.29 -11.98
C THR A 60 -10.11 1.15 -10.90
N VAL A 61 -11.23 1.83 -11.22
CA VAL A 61 -11.99 2.62 -10.25
C VAL A 61 -12.50 1.74 -9.10
N ILE A 62 -13.02 0.55 -9.39
CA ILE A 62 -13.50 -0.39 -8.38
C ILE A 62 -12.35 -0.82 -7.46
N VAL A 63 -11.18 -1.16 -8.01
CA VAL A 63 -9.99 -1.54 -7.22
C VAL A 63 -9.52 -0.40 -6.32
N MET A 64 -9.54 0.84 -6.82
CA MET A 64 -9.19 2.01 -6.00
C MET A 64 -10.15 2.22 -4.84
N ILE A 65 -11.46 2.04 -5.07
CA ILE A 65 -12.48 2.12 -4.01
C ILE A 65 -12.20 1.06 -2.93
N ILE A 66 -11.91 -0.18 -3.34
CA ILE A 66 -11.55 -1.26 -2.39
C ILE A 66 -10.30 -0.86 -1.58
N GLY A 67 -9.28 -0.29 -2.24
CA GLY A 67 -8.07 0.21 -1.57
C GLY A 67 -8.36 1.28 -0.52
N ILE A 68 -9.26 2.23 -0.82
CA ILE A 68 -9.68 3.27 0.14
C ILE A 68 -10.34 2.63 1.37
N PHE A 69 -11.25 1.66 1.16
CA PHE A 69 -11.91 0.98 2.27
C PHE A 69 -10.94 0.13 3.09
N ALA A 70 -10.01 -0.56 2.45
CA ALA A 70 -8.97 -1.33 3.12
C ALA A 70 -8.09 -0.44 4.00
N LEU A 71 -7.64 0.71 3.49
CA LEU A 71 -6.85 1.66 4.25
C LEU A 71 -7.64 2.26 5.42
N LYS A 72 -8.91 2.59 5.23
CA LYS A 72 -9.78 3.10 6.29
C LYS A 72 -10.03 2.09 7.40
N ALA A 73 -10.04 0.79 7.06
CA ALA A 73 -10.21 -0.30 8.03
C ALA A 73 -8.96 -0.57 8.88
N MET A 74 -7.79 -0.10 8.45
CA MET A 74 -6.58 -0.13 9.28
C MET A 74 -6.74 0.92 10.39
N GLY A 75 -7.21 0.47 11.56
CA GLY A 75 -7.39 1.32 12.75
C GLY A 75 -6.08 1.97 13.22
N SER A 76 -6.11 2.78 14.29
CA SER A 76 -4.95 3.60 14.68
C SER A 76 -3.64 2.80 14.86
N PRO A 77 -2.50 3.28 14.33
CA PRO A 77 -1.20 2.64 14.55
C PRO A 77 -0.87 2.58 16.04
N ARG A 78 -0.14 1.54 16.46
CA ARG A 78 0.39 1.40 17.84
C ARG A 78 1.56 2.38 18.06
N GLY A 79 1.27 3.68 18.02
CA GLY A 79 2.24 4.77 18.21
C GLY A 79 2.54 5.13 19.67
N ASN A 80 2.07 4.37 20.67
CA ASN A 80 2.20 4.78 22.08
C ASN A 80 3.57 4.48 22.73
N VAL A 81 4.58 4.01 22.01
CA VAL A 81 5.90 3.71 22.61
C VAL A 81 6.94 4.80 22.34
N MET A 82 6.77 5.64 21.31
CA MET A 82 7.71 6.72 20.98
C MET A 82 7.53 7.95 21.89
N CYS A 83 6.28 8.34 22.17
CA CYS A 83 5.98 9.45 23.09
C CYS A 83 6.32 9.13 24.57
N GLN A 84 6.49 7.85 24.92
CA GLN A 84 6.89 7.45 26.27
C GLN A 84 8.42 7.51 26.50
N ARG A 85 9.23 7.43 25.42
CA ARG A 85 10.70 7.55 25.52
C ARG A 85 11.20 9.00 25.48
N GLN A 86 10.48 9.93 24.87
CA GLN A 86 10.86 11.35 24.84
C GLN A 86 10.50 12.12 26.14
N GLY A 87 9.71 11.52 27.04
CA GLY A 87 9.33 12.13 28.32
C GLY A 87 10.17 11.69 29.53
N LEU A 88 11.24 10.89 29.35
CA LEU A 88 12.02 10.31 30.46
C LEU A 88 13.51 10.67 30.47
N ASP A 89 13.98 11.54 29.57
CA ASP A 89 15.40 11.92 29.46
C ASP A 89 15.67 13.43 29.59
N THR A 90 14.78 14.16 30.27
CA THR A 90 15.02 15.55 30.67
C THR A 90 14.88 15.70 32.18
N LYS A 91 15.78 15.04 32.91
CA LYS A 91 16.07 15.38 34.30
C LYS A 91 17.56 15.71 34.40
N TRP A 92 17.82 17.02 34.34
CA TRP A 92 19.02 17.63 34.92
C TRP A 92 18.86 17.63 36.44
#